data_AF-A0A7V8E3L0-F1
#
_entry.id   AF-A0A7V8E3L0-F1
#
_cell.length_a   1.000
_cell.length_b   1.000
_cell.length_c   1.000
_cell.angle_alpha   90.00
_cell.angle_beta   90.00
_cell.angle_gamma   90.00
#
_symmetry.space_group_name_H-M   'P 1'
#
loop_
_entity.id
_entity.type
_entity.pdbx_description
1 polymer ?
#
loop_
_entity_poly.entity_id
_entity_poly.type
_entity_poly.pdbx_seq_one_letter_code
_entity_poly.pdbx_strand_id
1 'polypeptide(L)' 'MDSGTLSDATVDAFVRERFIAVRIEKEHQPATFESLKITDFPSTILLRADKTEAARLPGYLGPQEFLEKLKAASGKN' A
#
# COMPACT_ATOMS: atom_id res chain seq x y z
N MET A 1 -9.98 3.79 15.35
CA MET A 1 -9.24 3.08 14.30
C MET A 1 -7.88 3.75 14.23
N ASP A 2 -6.83 3.09 14.70
CA ASP A 2 -5.48 3.65 14.68
C ASP A 2 -5.08 3.91 13.23
N SER A 3 -5.15 5.17 12.82
CA SER A 3 -4.77 5.66 11.48
C SER A 3 -3.28 6.00 11.40
N GLY A 4 -2.48 5.49 12.34
CA GLY A 4 -1.10 5.90 12.57
C GLY A 4 -0.11 5.36 11.54
N THR A 5 -0.37 4.21 10.92
CA THR A 5 0.63 3.53 10.06
C THR A 5 1.18 4.38 8.94
N LEU A 6 0.31 5.05 8.17
CA LEU A 6 0.76 5.94 7.09
C LEU A 6 1.24 7.31 7.58
N SER A 7 0.99 7.62 8.86
CA SER A 7 1.45 8.86 9.51
C SER A 7 2.72 8.65 10.34
N ASP A 8 3.19 7.40 10.48
CA ASP A 8 4.43 7.07 11.16
C ASP A 8 5.60 7.66 10.37
N ALA A 9 6.47 8.42 11.05
CA ALA A 9 7.54 9.15 10.40
C ALA A 9 8.53 8.23 9.64
N THR A 10 8.71 7.00 10.13
CA THR A 10 9.60 6.03 9.48
C THR A 10 8.94 5.46 8.22
N VAL A 11 7.65 5.15 8.29
CA VAL A 11 6.87 4.69 7.14
C VAL A 11 6.79 5.78 6.07
N ASP A 12 6.46 7.01 6.43
CA ASP A 12 6.37 8.14 5.49
C ASP A 12 7.71 8.39 4.79
N ALA A 13 8.82 8.46 5.54
CA ALA A 13 10.14 8.64 4.96
C ALA A 13 10.50 7.52 3.96
N PHE A 14 10.26 6.26 4.34
CA PHE A 14 10.56 5.11 3.48
C PHE A 14 9.69 5.09 2.22
N VAL A 15 8.39 5.34 2.36
CA VAL A 15 7.44 5.39 1.23
C VAL A 15 7.84 6.51 0.26
N ARG A 16 8.14 7.71 0.76
CA ARG A 16 8.55 8.85 -0.08
C ARG A 16 9.86 8.61 -0.83
N GLU A 17 10.82 7.93 -0.21
CA GLU A 17 12.12 7.66 -0.82
C GLU A 17 12.04 6.55 -1.88
N ARG A 18 11.18 5.54 -1.66
CA ARG A 18 11.25 4.27 -2.43
C ARG A 18 10.04 3.98 -3.31
N PHE A 19 8.92 4.66 -3.11
CA PHE A 19 7.67 4.36 -3.80
C PHE A 19 7.00 5.62 -4.35
N ILE A 20 6.13 5.42 -5.34
CA ILE A 20 5.15 6.43 -5.75
C ILE A 20 3.83 6.05 -5.07
N ALA A 21 3.43 6.84 -4.09
CA ALA A 21 2.17 6.61 -3.37
C ALA A 21 0.98 7.13 -4.18
N VAL A 22 -0.01 6.27 -4.44
CA VAL A 22 -1.26 6.62 -5.11
C VAL A 22 -2.42 6.28 -4.20
N ARG A 23 -3.21 7.29 -3.83
CA ARG A 23 -4.46 7.12 -3.07
C ARG A 23 -5.61 7.01 -4.06
N ILE A 24 -6.42 5.96 -3.90
CA ILE A 24 -7.64 5.75 -4.70
C ILE A 24 -8.81 5.66 -3.71
N GLU A 25 -9.85 6.42 -4.00
CA GLU A 25 -11.09 6.44 -3.21
C GLU A 25 -12.22 5.82 -4.02
N LYS A 26 -12.96 4.88 -3.42
CA LYS A 26 -13.95 4.08 -4.14
C LYS A 26 -15.08 4.95 -4.67
N GLU A 27 -15.44 5.98 -3.92
CA GLU A 27 -16.50 6.93 -4.22
C GLU A 27 -16.21 7.71 -5.51
N HIS A 28 -14.92 7.97 -5.80
CA HIS A 28 -14.49 8.72 -6.98
C HIS A 28 -14.08 7.83 -8.15
N GLN A 29 -13.67 6.58 -7.89
CA GLN A 29 -13.12 5.67 -8.90
C GLN A 29 -13.62 4.22 -8.74
N PRO A 30 -14.95 3.98 -8.81
CA PRO A 30 -15.52 2.65 -8.54
C PRO A 30 -15.02 1.58 -9.53
N ALA A 31 -14.87 1.93 -10.82
CA ALA A 31 -14.37 1.01 -11.85
C ALA A 31 -12.93 0.53 -11.56
N THR A 32 -12.09 1.40 -10.99
CA THR A 32 -10.72 1.04 -10.59
C THR A 32 -10.75 0.02 -9.46
N PHE A 33 -11.63 0.19 -8.46
CA PHE A 33 -11.79 -0.77 -7.38
C PHE A 33 -12.27 -2.15 -7.85
N GLU A 34 -13.23 -2.17 -8.79
CA GLU A 34 -13.74 -3.41 -9.39
C GLU A 34 -12.66 -4.12 -10.20
N SER A 35 -11.92 -3.40 -11.05
CA SER A 35 -10.85 -3.97 -11.86
C SER A 35 -9.69 -4.54 -11.01
N LEU A 36 -9.39 -3.90 -9.87
CA LEU A 36 -8.38 -4.35 -8.91
C LEU A 36 -8.91 -5.41 -7.93
N LYS A 37 -10.19 -5.80 -8.03
CA LYS A 37 -10.88 -6.79 -7.19
C LYS A 37 -10.70 -6.53 -5.69
N ILE A 38 -10.87 -5.28 -5.26
CA ILE A 38 -10.72 -4.90 -3.85
C ILE A 38 -11.95 -5.36 -3.06
N THR A 39 -11.75 -6.26 -2.09
CA THR A 39 -12.80 -6.81 -1.22
C THR A 39 -12.77 -6.26 0.20
N ASP A 40 -11.63 -5.73 0.64
CA ASP A 40 -11.36 -5.35 2.03
C ASP A 40 -10.80 -3.93 2.13
N PHE A 41 -11.04 -3.25 3.25
CA PHE A 41 -10.59 -1.87 3.49
C PHE A 41 -9.86 -1.73 4.84
N PRO A 42 -8.78 -0.93 4.93
CA PRO A 42 -8.02 -0.40 3.79
C PRO A 42 -7.34 -1.52 2.99
N SER A 43 -6.93 -1.26 1.75
CA SER A 43 -6.13 -2.20 0.95
C SER A 43 -4.98 -1.46 0.29
N THR A 44 -3.77 -2.00 0.41
CA THR A 44 -2.57 -1.46 -0.25
C THR A 44 -2.08 -2.47 -1.28
N ILE A 45 -1.89 -2.03 -2.52
CA ILE A 45 -1.35 -2.85 -3.60
C ILE A 45 0.01 -2.28 -4.00
N LEU A 46 1.02 -3.13 -4.09
CA LEU A 46 2.33 -2.77 -4.60
C LEU A 46 2.42 -3.24 -6.04
N LEU A 47 2.71 -2.31 -6.94
CA LEU A 47 2.89 -2.58 -8.37
C LEU A 47 4.35 -2.37 -8.76
N ARG A 48 4.86 -3.24 -9.64
CA ARG A 48 6.14 -3.05 -10.31
C ARG A 48 5.97 -2.15 -11.53
N ALA A 49 7.10 -1.67 -12.07
CA ALA A 49 7.12 -0.83 -13.26
C ALA A 49 6.52 -1.51 -14.51
N ASP A 50 6.55 -2.85 -14.56
CA ASP A 50 5.93 -3.66 -15.62
C ASP A 50 4.42 -3.89 -15.43
N LYS A 51 3.81 -3.22 -14.44
CA LYS A 51 2.39 -3.31 -14.06
C LYS A 51 1.99 -4.66 -13.44
N THR A 52 2.95 -5.49 -13.04
CA THR A 52 2.67 -6.69 -12.25
C THR A 52 2.48 -6.36 -10.77
N GLU A 53 1.58 -7.08 -10.10
CA GLU A 53 1.38 -6.98 -8.66
C GLU A 53 2.55 -7.65 -7.94
N ALA A 54 3.28 -6.88 -7.13
CA ALA A 54 4.35 -7.39 -6.27
C ALA A 54 3.78 -7.96 -4.97
N ALA A 55 2.80 -7.29 -4.39
CA ALA A 55 2.15 -7.68 -3.15
C ALA A 55 0.81 -6.96 -2.99
N ARG A 56 -0.04 -7.54 -2.14
CA ARG A 56 -1.29 -6.94 -1.67
C ARG A 56 -1.40 -7.12 -0.17
N LEU A 57 -1.70 -6.03 0.52
CA LEU A 57 -1.80 -5.93 1.96
C LEU A 57 -3.25 -5.57 2.30
N PRO A 58 -4.12 -6.56 2.57
CA PRO A 58 -5.49 -6.31 2.97
C PRO A 58 -5.57 -5.93 4.45
N GLY A 59 -6.43 -4.97 4.75
CA GLY A 59 -6.71 -4.53 6.11
C GLY A 59 -5.63 -3.63 6.69
N TYR A 60 -5.79 -3.36 7.99
CA TYR A 60 -4.84 -2.57 8.75
C TYR A 60 -3.62 -3.39 9.16
N LEU A 61 -2.43 -2.82 9.00
CA LEU A 61 -1.18 -3.33 9.54
C LEU A 61 -0.56 -2.24 10.41
N GLY A 62 0.11 -2.61 11.50
CA GLY A 62 0.89 -1.66 12.31
C GLY A 62 2.13 -1.13 11.54
N PRO A 63 2.74 0.00 11.95
CA PRO A 63 3.85 0.64 11.23
C PRO A 63 5.01 -0.30 10.90
N GLN A 64 5.47 -1.07 11.90
CA GLN A 64 6.59 -1.98 11.73
C GLN A 64 6.26 -3.13 10.76
N GLU A 65 5.09 -3.76 10.93
CA GLU A 65 4.66 -4.85 10.04
C GLU A 65 4.49 -4.34 8.60
N PHE A 66 3.87 -3.18 8.42
CA PHE A 66 3.69 -2.56 7.12
C PHE A 66 5.04 -2.31 6.44
N LEU A 67 6.01 -1.74 7.15
CA LEU A 67 7.36 -1.47 6.63
C LEU A 67 8.06 -2.76 6.17
N GLU A 68 7.99 -3.82 6.97
CA GLU A 68 8.61 -5.11 6.62
C GLU A 68 7.97 -5.72 5.37
N LYS A 69 6.65 -5.61 5.22
CA LYS A 69 5.96 -6.04 4.00
C LYS A 69 6.38 -5.22 2.78
N LEU A 70 6.55 -3.90 2.91
CA LEU A 70 7.03 -3.04 1.83
C LEU A 70 8.45 -3.41 1.38
N LYS A 71 9.37 -3.60 2.33
CA LYS A 71 10.75 -4.00 2.04
C LYS A 71 10.80 -5.34 1.30
N ALA A 72 10.11 -6.35 1.83
CA ALA A 72 10.05 -7.68 1.24
C ALA A 72 9.52 -7.66 -0.21
N ALA A 73 8.48 -6.88 -0.48
CA ALA A 73 7.89 -6.76 -1.81
C ALA A 73 8.77 -5.95 -2.79
N SER A 74 9.57 -5.02 -2.30
CA SER A 74 10.48 -4.20 -3.12
C SER A 74 11.76 -4.94 -3.55
N GLY A 75 12.06 -6.10 -2.94
CA GLY A 75 13.26 -6.88 -3.23
C GLY A 75 14.57 -6.18 -2.85
N LYS A 76 14.51 -5.13 -2.02
CA LYS A 76 15.68 -4.39 -1.54
C LYS A 76 15.82 -4.59 -0.03
N ASN A 77 16.86 -5.35 0.36
CA ASN A 77 17.40 -5.38 1.72
C ASN A 77 18.28 -4.14 1.94
#